data_AF-A0A0H3AAW2-F1
#
_entry.id   AF-A0A0H3AAW2-F1
#
_cell.length_a   1.000
_cell.length_b   1.000
_cell.length_c   1.000
_cell.angle_alpha   90.00
_cell.angle_beta   90.00
_cell.angle_gamma   90.00
#
_symmetry.space_group_name_H-M   'P 1'
#
loop_
_entity.id
_entity.type
_entity.pdbx_description
1 polymer ?
#
loop_
_entity_poly.entity_id
_entity_poly.type
_entity_poly.pdbx_seq_one_letter_code
_entity_poly.pdbx_strand_id
1 'polypeptide(L)'
;MNDCITMKGLRALLPGFLLAVAILMNGCGGRVATVPDSDEAIQNWHLGRDYQAQGRYELAREHYLLAIAAARTADVHDALARELAVVDRQLRSLR
;
A
#
# COMPACT_ATOMS: atom_id res chain seq x y z
N MET A 1 63.13 21.63 -8.53
CA MET A 1 62.23 22.74 -8.18
C MET A 1 61.03 22.66 -9.10
N ASN A 2 59.88 22.15 -8.63
CA ASN A 2 58.78 22.93 -8.02
C ASN A 2 57.94 23.58 -9.16
N ASP A 3 56.67 23.31 -9.43
CA ASP A 3 55.51 23.00 -8.57
C ASP A 3 54.42 22.25 -9.38
N CYS A 4 53.81 21.18 -8.89
CA CYS A 4 52.77 21.10 -7.85
C CYS A 4 51.33 21.38 -8.37
N ILE A 5 50.61 20.28 -8.64
CA ILE A 5 49.25 20.00 -8.15
C ILE A 5 48.06 20.74 -8.80
N THR A 6 47.45 20.02 -9.74
CA THR A 6 46.07 19.46 -9.70
C THR A 6 44.97 20.17 -8.87
N MET A 7 43.78 20.22 -9.48
CA MET A 7 42.45 20.23 -8.83
C MET A 7 41.93 21.53 -8.19
N LYS A 8 41.51 22.50 -9.01
CA LYS A 8 40.45 23.46 -8.64
C LYS A 8 39.62 23.82 -9.87
N GLY A 9 38.67 22.96 -10.27
CA GLY A 9 37.85 23.28 -11.43
C GLY A 9 36.53 22.52 -11.63
N LEU A 10 36.21 21.50 -10.83
CA LEU A 10 35.06 20.62 -11.13
C LEU A 10 34.02 20.49 -10.01
N ARG A 11 34.04 21.37 -9.01
CA ARG A 11 33.28 21.16 -7.76
C ARG A 11 32.32 22.29 -7.38
N ALA A 12 31.73 22.97 -8.36
CA ALA A 12 30.85 24.11 -8.10
C ALA A 12 29.48 24.10 -8.83
N LEU A 13 29.12 23.01 -9.53
CA LEU A 13 27.89 22.95 -10.34
C LEU A 13 26.89 21.85 -9.94
N LEU A 14 27.06 21.24 -8.76
CA LEU A 14 26.22 20.13 -8.28
C LEU A 14 25.16 20.44 -7.18
N PRO A 15 25.16 21.58 -6.45
CA PRO A 15 24.18 21.72 -5.35
C PRO A 15 22.78 22.12 -5.81
N GLY A 16 22.61 22.69 -7.00
CA GLY A 16 21.31 23.17 -7.49
C GLY A 16 20.40 22.06 -8.05
N PHE A 17 20.98 21.06 -8.71
CA PHE A 17 20.21 20.00 -9.38
C PHE A 17 19.62 18.99 -8.40
N LEU A 18 20.31 18.72 -7.29
CA LEU A 18 19.82 17.84 -6.20
C LEU A 18 18.63 18.44 -5.43
N LEU A 19 18.53 19.78 -5.36
CA LEU A 19 17.42 20.44 -4.65
C LEU A 19 16.10 20.38 -5.46
N ALA A 20 16.18 20.43 -6.79
CA ALA A 20 15.00 20.44 -7.66
C ALA A 20 14.28 19.07 -7.73
N VAL A 21 15.02 17.96 -7.62
CA VAL A 21 14.43 16.61 -7.62
C VAL A 21 13.62 16.35 -6.33
N ALA A 22 14.03 16.92 -5.20
CA ALA A 22 13.36 16.70 -3.92
C ALA A 22 11.94 17.32 -3.85
N ILE A 23 11.66 18.38 -4.61
CA ILE A 23 10.38 19.09 -4.54
C ILE A 23 9.27 18.36 -5.33
N LEU A 24 9.63 17.57 -6.35
CA LEU A 24 8.68 16.82 -7.18
C LEU A 24 8.07 15.59 -6.47
N MET A 25 8.57 15.19 -5.31
CA MET A 25 7.99 14.11 -4.49
C MET A 25 7.04 14.60 -3.39
N ASN A 26 6.68 15.89 -3.34
CA ASN A 26 5.50 16.34 -2.58
C ASN A 26 4.23 15.99 -3.37
N GLY A 27 3.99 14.69 -3.55
CA GLY A 27 2.69 14.19 -3.94
C GLY A 27 1.68 14.68 -2.92
N CYS A 28 0.69 15.45 -3.39
CA CYS A 28 -0.44 15.86 -2.59
C CYS A 28 -1.15 14.61 -2.05
N GLY A 29 -0.81 14.21 -0.82
CA GLY A 29 -1.63 13.32 -0.02
C GLY A 29 -2.93 14.05 0.27
N GLY A 30 -3.95 13.79 -0.55
CA GLY A 30 -5.29 14.29 -0.32
C GLY A 30 -5.69 13.97 1.11
N ARG A 31 -6.05 15.01 1.86
CA ARG A 31 -6.58 14.85 3.22
C ARG A 31 -7.96 14.21 3.08
N VAL A 32 -8.00 12.89 3.04
CA VAL A 32 -9.23 12.12 3.11
C VAL A 32 -9.80 12.37 4.49
N ALA A 33 -10.96 13.03 4.55
CA ALA A 33 -11.75 13.04 5.76
C ALA A 33 -12.07 11.57 6.08
N THR A 34 -11.43 11.01 7.10
CA THR A 34 -11.61 9.61 7.47
C THR A 34 -13.00 9.46 8.06
N VAL A 35 -13.97 9.13 7.20
CA VAL A 35 -15.23 8.57 7.67
C VAL A 35 -14.88 7.19 8.24
N PRO A 36 -15.16 6.92 9.53
CA PRO A 36 -14.98 5.57 10.06
C PRO A 36 -15.83 4.60 9.25
N ASP A 37 -15.23 3.47 8.85
CA ASP A 37 -15.96 2.43 8.14
C ASP A 37 -17.02 1.79 9.05
N SER A 38 -17.85 0.91 8.49
CA SER A 38 -18.82 0.14 9.25
C SER A 38 -18.12 -0.86 10.17
N ASP A 39 -18.67 -1.03 11.38
CA ASP A 39 -18.21 -2.05 12.32
C ASP A 39 -18.36 -3.45 11.70
N GLU A 40 -19.39 -3.64 10.87
CA GLU A 40 -19.65 -4.87 10.14
C GLU A 40 -18.54 -5.19 9.13
N ALA A 41 -18.02 -4.19 8.40
CA ALA A 41 -16.90 -4.40 7.47
C ALA A 41 -15.63 -4.81 8.21
N ILE A 42 -15.32 -4.12 9.31
CA ILE A 42 -14.14 -4.40 10.14
C ILE A 42 -14.24 -5.81 10.75
N GLN A 43 -15.39 -6.18 11.32
CA GLN A 43 -15.60 -7.49 11.91
C GLN A 43 -15.43 -8.62 10.87
N ASN A 44 -16.06 -8.49 9.71
CA ASN A 44 -15.94 -9.49 8.65
C ASN A 44 -14.52 -9.56 8.08
N TRP A 45 -13.80 -8.43 8.02
CA TRP A 45 -12.39 -8.44 7.65
C TRP A 45 -11.56 -9.28 8.62
N HIS A 46 -11.72 -9.08 9.93
CA HIS A 46 -11.01 -9.86 10.94
C HIS A 46 -11.32 -11.37 10.82
N LEU A 47 -12.60 -11.74 10.69
CA LEU A 47 -13.00 -13.13 10.49
C LEU A 47 -12.38 -13.72 9.21
N GLY A 48 -12.37 -12.96 8.11
CA GLY A 48 -11.73 -13.37 6.86
C GLY A 48 -10.24 -13.69 7.03
N ARG A 49 -9.50 -12.82 7.74
CA ARG A 49 -8.08 -13.04 8.05
C ARG A 49 -7.85 -14.25 8.95
N ASP A 50 -8.70 -14.43 9.97
CA ASP A 50 -8.57 -15.55 10.90
C ASP A 50 -8.83 -16.89 10.20
N TYR A 51 -9.86 -16.98 9.36
CA TYR A 51 -10.12 -18.18 8.57
C TYR A 51 -9.04 -18.44 7.53
N GLN A 52 -8.49 -17.39 6.92
CA GLN A 52 -7.36 -17.53 6.00
C GLN A 52 -6.12 -18.08 6.71
N ALA A 53 -5.79 -17.59 7.92
CA ALA A 53 -4.69 -18.09 8.72
C ALA A 53 -4.89 -19.56 9.16
N GLN A 54 -6.14 -20.00 9.31
CA GLN A 54 -6.51 -21.40 9.56
C GLN A 54 -6.50 -22.28 8.30
N GLY A 55 -6.21 -21.74 7.12
CA GLY A 55 -6.28 -22.47 5.84
C GLY A 55 -7.70 -22.76 5.36
N ARG A 56 -8.72 -22.15 5.98
CA ARG A 56 -10.14 -22.31 5.64
C ARG A 56 -10.55 -21.29 4.58
N TYR A 57 -9.97 -21.41 3.40
CA TYR A 57 -10.03 -20.35 2.38
C TYR A 57 -11.44 -20.06 1.82
N GLU A 58 -12.33 -21.06 1.73
CA GLU A 58 -13.72 -20.80 1.28
C GLU A 58 -14.48 -19.90 2.27
N LEU A 59 -14.28 -20.10 3.58
CA LEU A 59 -14.87 -19.24 4.61
C LEU A 59 -14.21 -17.86 4.65
N ALA A 60 -12.89 -17.80 4.48
CA ALA A 60 -12.19 -16.53 4.35
C ALA A 60 -12.79 -15.71 3.19
N ARG A 61 -13.02 -16.35 2.05
CA ARG A 61 -13.62 -15.73 0.85
C ARG A 61 -15.01 -15.17 1.13
N GLU A 62 -15.86 -15.94 1.81
CA GLU A 62 -17.21 -15.49 2.20
C GLU A 62 -17.15 -14.23 3.07
N HIS A 63 -16.33 -14.23 4.11
CA HIS A 63 -16.21 -13.07 5.00
C HIS A 63 -15.59 -11.85 4.32
N TYR A 64 -14.63 -12.02 3.41
CA TYR A 64 -14.14 -10.91 2.61
C TYR A 64 -15.23 -10.31 1.71
N LEU A 65 -16.12 -11.13 1.13
CA LEU A 65 -17.25 -10.63 0.34
C LEU A 65 -18.27 -9.87 1.20
N LEU A 66 -18.55 -10.36 2.41
CA LEU A 66 -19.41 -9.65 3.37
C LEU A 66 -18.80 -8.32 3.81
N ALA A 67 -17.49 -8.29 4.07
CA ALA A 67 -16.78 -7.07 4.40
C ALA A 67 -16.84 -6.04 3.26
N ILE A 68 -16.66 -6.49 2.01
CA ILE A 68 -16.74 -5.65 0.81
C ILE A 68 -18.14 -5.03 0.68
N ALA A 69 -19.19 -5.83 0.90
CA ALA A 69 -20.57 -5.35 0.82
C ALA A 69 -20.90 -4.30 1.91
N ALA A 70 -20.21 -4.35 3.05
CA ALA A 70 -20.41 -3.43 4.16
C ALA A 70 -19.48 -2.19 4.12
N ALA A 71 -18.46 -2.18 3.24
CA ALA A 71 -17.47 -1.11 3.19
C ALA A 71 -18.10 0.22 2.75
N ARG A 72 -17.83 1.29 3.51
CA ARG A 72 -18.34 2.64 3.27
C ARG A 72 -17.40 3.51 2.45
N THR A 73 -16.12 3.12 2.38
CA THR A 73 -15.07 3.89 1.71
C THR A 73 -14.45 3.10 0.58
N ALA A 74 -14.06 3.80 -0.49
CA ALA A 74 -13.36 3.19 -1.63
C ALA A 74 -12.02 2.57 -1.19
N ASP A 75 -11.30 3.22 -0.27
CA ASP A 75 -10.01 2.74 0.22
C ASP A 75 -10.12 1.37 0.91
N VAL A 76 -11.14 1.19 1.76
CA VAL A 76 -11.39 -0.09 2.45
C VAL A 76 -11.90 -1.14 1.47
N HIS A 77 -12.80 -0.76 0.56
CA HIS A 77 -13.27 -1.65 -0.50
C HIS A 77 -12.08 -2.20 -1.33
N ASP A 78 -11.17 -1.33 -1.75
CA ASP A 78 -9.99 -1.71 -2.54
C ASP A 78 -9.00 -2.56 -1.74
N ALA A 79 -8.84 -2.28 -0.44
CA ALA A 79 -8.06 -3.12 0.45
C ALA A 79 -8.63 -4.54 0.54
N LEU A 80 -9.93 -4.66 0.77
CA LEU A 80 -10.60 -5.95 0.85
C LEU A 80 -10.61 -6.70 -0.49
N ALA A 81 -10.75 -6.00 -1.61
CA ALA A 81 -10.66 -6.60 -2.94
C ALA A 81 -9.27 -7.22 -3.21
N ARG A 82 -8.19 -6.59 -2.73
CA ARG A 82 -6.84 -7.16 -2.81
C ARG A 82 -6.70 -8.42 -1.96
N GLU A 83 -7.23 -8.42 -0.75
CA GLU A 83 -7.23 -9.60 0.13
C GLU A 83 -8.04 -10.76 -0.46
N LEU A 84 -9.23 -10.47 -0.99
CA LEU A 84 -10.07 -11.45 -1.68
C LEU A 84 -9.32 -12.10 -2.86
N ALA A 85 -8.62 -11.29 -3.68
CA ALA A 85 -7.82 -11.80 -4.79
C ALA A 85 -6.66 -12.71 -4.33
N VAL A 86 -6.10 -12.49 -3.14
CA VAL A 86 -5.11 -13.40 -2.52
C VAL A 86 -5.78 -14.73 -2.18
N VAL A 87 -6.92 -14.71 -1.50
CA VAL A 87 -7.65 -15.94 -1.13
C VAL A 87 -8.09 -16.74 -2.36
N ASP A 88 -8.57 -16.06 -3.40
CA ASP A 88 -8.96 -16.71 -4.65
C ASP A 88 -7.77 -17.42 -5.34
N ARG A 89 -6.55 -16.86 -5.23
CA ARG A 89 -5.33 -17.55 -5.68
C ARG A 89 -5.01 -18.78 -4.84
N GLN A 90 -5.17 -18.70 -3.53
CA GLN A 90 -4.96 -19.82 -2.61
C GLN A 90 -5.93 -20.97 -2.92
N LEU A 91 -7.22 -20.67 -3.11
CA LEU A 91 -8.22 -21.65 -3.51
C LEU A 91 -7.90 -22.32 -4.84
N ARG A 92 -7.46 -21.56 -5.85
CA ARG A 92 -7.05 -22.13 -7.14
C ARG A 92 -5.85 -23.05 -7.03
N SER A 93 -4.90 -22.76 -6.13
CA SER A 93 -3.73 -23.63 -5.93
C SER A 93 -4.04 -24.97 -5.25
N LEU A 94 -5.21 -25.11 -4.64
CA LEU A 94 -5.64 -26.35 -3.97
C LEU A 94 -6.51 -27.26 -4.87
N ARG A 95 -6.97 -26.76 -6.01
CA ARG A 95 -7.78 -27.50 -6.98
C ARG A 95 -6.89 -28.12 -8.04
#